data_AF-A0A0F9QVC2-F1
#
_entry.id   AF-A0A0F9QVC2-F1
#
_cell.length_a   1.000
_cell.length_b   1.000
_cell.length_c   1.000
_cell.angle_alpha   90.00
_cell.angle_beta   90.00
_cell.angle_gamma   90.00
#
_symmetry.space_group_name_H-M   'P 1'
#
loop_
_entity.id
_entity.type
_entity.pdbx_description
1 polymer ?
#
loop_
_entity_poly.entity_id
_entity_poly.type
_entity_poly.pdbx_seq_one_letter_code
_entity_poly.pdbx_strand_id
1 'polypeptide(L)'
;MVERIKVEEKPVSKCHDGLIELRNSLKSKIREEYEGSIRYMDAAAKLTHYGRDVQAKAVQDMARDEMFHYYALQFVVDLITKECGE
;
A
#
# COMPACT_ATOMS: atom_id res chain seq x y z
N MET A 1 20.34 -47.92 4.00
CA MET A 1 19.80 -47.05 5.07
C MET A 1 20.19 -45.63 4.70
N VAL A 2 19.23 -44.77 4.34
CA VAL A 2 19.49 -43.37 4.02
C VAL A 2 19.03 -42.56 5.22
N GLU A 3 19.98 -42.02 5.97
CA GLU A 3 19.70 -41.15 7.10
C GLU A 3 19.04 -39.87 6.58
N ARG A 4 17.84 -39.57 7.09
CA ARG A 4 17.14 -38.32 6.80
C ARG A 4 17.90 -37.19 7.51
N ILE A 5 18.50 -36.31 6.73
CA ILE A 5 18.93 -35.00 7.22
C ILE A 5 17.66 -34.29 7.71
N LYS A 6 17.50 -34.16 9.02
CA LYS A 6 16.54 -33.22 9.60
C LYS A 6 17.09 -31.82 9.34
N VAL A 7 16.59 -31.16 8.31
CA VAL A 7 16.75 -29.71 8.20
C VAL A 7 15.87 -29.14 9.30
N GLU A 8 16.49 -28.82 10.44
CA GLU A 8 15.85 -27.96 11.43
C GLU A 8 15.67 -26.60 10.76
N GLU A 9 14.48 -26.34 10.24
CA GLU A 9 14.05 -24.99 9.89
C GLU A 9 14.10 -24.17 11.18
N LYS A 10 15.19 -23.43 11.37
CA LYS A 10 15.26 -22.41 12.41
C LYS A 10 14.06 -21.49 12.19
N PRO A 11 13.26 -21.19 13.23
CA PRO A 11 12.20 -20.20 13.10
C PRO A 11 12.87 -18.86 12.75
N VAL A 12 12.75 -18.43 11.49
CA VAL A 12 13.09 -17.07 11.11
C VAL A 12 11.90 -16.22 11.53
N SER A 13 11.97 -15.66 12.72
CA SER A 13 11.35 -14.36 12.99
C SER A 13 12.19 -13.63 14.01
N LYS A 14 13.27 -13.03 13.50
CA LYS A 14 13.82 -11.80 14.06
C LYS A 14 13.53 -10.72 13.04
N CYS A 15 12.26 -10.38 12.87
CA CYS A 15 11.87 -9.24 12.05
C CYS A 15 12.77 -8.06 12.45
N HIS A 16 13.57 -7.58 11.49
CA HIS A 16 14.56 -6.54 11.75
C HIS A 16 13.83 -5.25 12.15
N ASP A 17 14.29 -4.53 13.18
CA ASP A 17 13.62 -3.30 13.67
C ASP A 17 13.34 -2.30 12.55
N GLY A 18 14.26 -2.18 11.58
CA GLY A 18 14.07 -1.34 10.40
C GLY A 18 12.92 -1.78 9.47
N LEU A 19 12.58 -3.07 9.40
CA LEU A 19 11.39 -3.54 8.65
C LEU A 19 10.10 -3.18 9.40
N ILE A 20 10.10 -3.28 10.73
CA ILE A 20 8.96 -2.89 11.57
C ILE A 20 8.71 -1.38 11.43
N GLU A 21 9.77 -0.57 11.53
CA GLU A 21 9.71 0.88 11.36
C GLU A 21 9.17 1.26 9.97
N LEU A 22 9.72 0.65 8.92
CA LEU A 22 9.26 0.85 7.55
C LEU A 22 7.77 0.49 7.41
N ARG A 23 7.35 -0.69 7.89
CA ARG A 23 5.94 -1.11 7.84
C ARG A 23 5.02 -0.09 8.50
N ASN A 24 5.39 0.40 9.69
CA ASN A 24 4.57 1.35 10.43
C ASN A 24 4.48 2.70 9.72
N SER A 25 5.59 3.17 9.12
CA SER A 25 5.62 4.36 8.27
C SER A 25 4.70 4.21 7.06
N LEU A 26 4.78 3.07 6.35
CA LEU A 26 3.93 2.79 5.18
C LEU A 26 2.45 2.69 5.54
N LYS A 27 2.10 2.10 6.70
CA LYS A 27 0.72 2.08 7.21
C LYS A 27 0.13 3.48 7.39
N SER A 28 0.92 4.45 7.87
CA SER A 28 0.50 5.85 7.94
C SER A 28 0.24 6.40 6.53
N LYS A 29 1.13 6.10 5.58
CA LYS A 29 1.04 6.62 4.21
C LYS A 29 -0.15 6.06 3.42
N ILE A 30 -0.49 4.77 3.62
CA ILE A 30 -1.67 4.13 3.02
C ILE A 30 -2.94 4.94 3.29
N ARG A 31 -3.10 5.45 4.52
CA ARG A 31 -4.26 6.26 4.88
C ARG A 31 -4.28 7.57 4.10
N GLU A 32 -3.13 8.22 3.96
CA GLU A 32 -3.02 9.49 3.23
C GLU A 32 -3.36 9.34 1.75
N GLU A 33 -2.88 8.28 1.07
CA GLU A 33 -3.19 8.03 -0.35
C GLU A 33 -4.69 7.73 -0.55
N TYR A 34 -5.29 6.94 0.35
CA TYR A 34 -6.73 6.66 0.29
C TYR A 34 -7.56 7.94 0.48
N GLU A 35 -7.25 8.75 1.48
CA GLU A 35 -7.91 10.05 1.70
C GLU A 35 -7.62 11.05 0.56
N GLY A 36 -6.44 10.98 -0.06
CA GLY A 36 -6.07 11.72 -1.28
C GLY A 36 -6.97 11.38 -2.46
N SER A 37 -7.15 10.08 -2.74
CA SER A 37 -8.01 9.61 -3.83
C SER A 37 -9.46 10.09 -3.69
N ILE A 38 -10.03 10.05 -2.47
CA ILE A 38 -11.40 10.52 -2.20
C ILE A 38 -11.52 12.02 -2.48
N ARG A 39 -10.52 12.82 -2.04
CA ARG A 39 -10.50 14.27 -2.26
C ARG A 39 -10.41 14.62 -3.74
N TYR A 40 -9.60 13.90 -4.52
CA TYR A 40 -9.56 14.10 -5.96
C TYR A 40 -10.88 13.70 -6.64
N MET A 41 -11.52 12.60 -6.23
CA MET A 41 -12.83 12.24 -6.77
C MET A 41 -13.91 13.29 -6.50
N ASP A 42 -13.95 13.87 -5.29
CA ASP A 42 -14.85 14.97 -4.95
C ASP A 42 -14.55 16.24 -5.77
N ALA A 43 -13.27 16.58 -5.93
CA ALA A 43 -12.85 17.69 -6.78
C ALA A 43 -13.25 17.49 -8.26
N ALA A 44 -13.09 16.27 -8.79
CA ALA A 44 -13.51 15.94 -10.14
C ALA A 44 -15.04 16.07 -10.31
N ALA A 45 -15.82 15.57 -9.36
CA ALA A 45 -17.27 15.70 -9.39
C ALA A 45 -17.72 17.18 -9.43
N LYS A 46 -17.07 18.04 -8.64
CA LYS A 46 -17.30 19.49 -8.67
C LYS A 46 -16.93 20.10 -10.02
N LEU A 47 -15.80 19.71 -10.61
CA LEU A 47 -15.40 20.20 -11.93
C LEU A 47 -16.38 19.81 -13.04
N THR A 48 -16.88 18.57 -13.02
CA THR A 48 -17.94 18.12 -13.94
C THR A 48 -19.22 18.95 -13.76
N HIS A 49 -19.63 19.23 -12.51
CA HIS A 49 -20.79 20.10 -12.24
C HIS A 49 -20.63 21.51 -12.85
N TYR A 50 -19.40 22.03 -12.94
CA TYR A 50 -19.09 23.32 -13.58
C TYR A 50 -18.82 23.23 -15.10
N GLY A 51 -19.04 22.08 -15.73
CA GLY A 51 -18.79 21.88 -17.16
C GLY A 51 -17.30 21.91 -17.54
N ARG A 52 -16.41 21.54 -16.61
CA ARG A 52 -14.95 21.49 -16.79
C ARG A 52 -14.47 20.06 -17.04
N ASP A 53 -15.01 19.39 -18.05
CA ASP A 53 -14.85 17.94 -18.24
C ASP A 53 -13.40 17.50 -18.47
N VAL A 54 -12.60 18.29 -19.19
CA VAL A 54 -11.18 17.99 -19.42
C VAL A 54 -10.39 18.01 -18.10
N GLN A 55 -10.63 19.02 -17.26
CA GLN A 55 -9.98 19.14 -15.95
C GLN A 55 -10.51 18.07 -14.99
N ALA A 56 -11.81 17.80 -15.00
CA ALA A 56 -12.41 16.74 -14.20
C ALA A 56 -11.76 15.39 -14.53
N LYS A 57 -11.55 15.10 -15.81
CA LYS A 57 -10.89 13.87 -16.26
C LYS A 57 -9.44 13.78 -15.76
N ALA A 58 -8.67 14.86 -15.87
CA ALA A 58 -7.30 14.89 -15.35
C ALA A 58 -7.26 14.65 -13.82
N VAL A 59 -8.19 15.23 -13.07
CA VAL A 59 -8.28 15.02 -11.62
C VAL A 59 -8.74 13.61 -11.26
N GLN A 60 -9.64 12.99 -12.03
CA GLN A 60 -9.98 11.57 -11.87
C GLN A 60 -8.78 10.65 -12.10
N ASP A 61 -7.93 10.99 -13.06
CA ASP A 61 -6.72 10.21 -13.32
C ASP A 61 -5.73 10.33 -12.15
N MET A 62 -5.59 11.51 -11.52
CA MET A 62 -4.84 11.67 -10.26
C MET A 62 -5.43 10.82 -9.11
N ALA A 63 -6.76 10.80 -8.98
CA ALA A 63 -7.41 9.94 -7.97
C ALA A 63 -7.10 8.45 -8.16
N ARG A 64 -6.98 8.03 -9.42
CA ARG A 64 -6.64 6.65 -9.77
C ARG A 64 -5.18 6.33 -9.44
N ASP A 65 -4.26 7.26 -9.68
CA ASP A 65 -2.85 7.10 -9.35
C ASP A 65 -2.64 6.93 -7.83
N GLU A 66 -3.33 7.74 -7.02
CA GLU A 66 -3.33 7.56 -5.54
C GLU A 66 -3.86 6.18 -5.13
N MET A 67 -4.89 5.66 -5.79
CA MET A 67 -5.37 4.29 -5.52
C MET A 67 -4.36 3.22 -5.95
N PHE A 68 -3.62 3.42 -7.04
CA PHE A 68 -2.53 2.50 -7.40
C PHE A 68 -1.42 2.50 -6.35
N HIS A 69 -1.03 3.68 -5.86
CA HIS A 69 -0.06 3.78 -4.77
C HIS A 69 -0.57 3.14 -3.49
N TYR A 70 -1.83 3.36 -3.12
CA TYR A 70 -2.47 2.69 -1.99
C TYR A 70 -2.29 1.16 -2.05
N TYR A 71 -2.63 0.53 -3.18
CA TYR A 71 -2.49 -0.91 -3.35
C TYR A 71 -1.03 -1.37 -3.33
N ALA A 72 -0.13 -0.60 -3.93
CA ALA A 72 1.30 -0.90 -3.90
C ALA A 72 1.86 -0.87 -2.47
N LEU A 73 1.49 0.14 -1.68
CA LEU A 73 1.89 0.27 -0.28
C LEU A 73 1.32 -0.87 0.57
N GLN A 74 0.04 -1.24 0.37
CA GLN A 74 -0.57 -2.39 1.03
C GLN A 74 0.19 -3.68 0.75
N PHE A 75 0.52 -3.92 -0.52
CA PHE A 75 1.29 -5.10 -0.91
C PHE A 75 2.65 -5.16 -0.20
N VAL A 76 3.37 -4.04 -0.10
CA VAL A 76 4.65 -3.98 0.63
C VAL A 76 4.45 -4.23 2.13
N VAL A 77 3.42 -3.66 2.73
CA VAL A 77 3.09 -3.90 4.15
C VAL A 77 2.78 -5.38 4.39
N ASP A 78 2.04 -6.04 3.50
CA ASP A 78 1.71 -7.46 3.59
C ASP A 78 2.94 -8.34 3.45
N LEU A 79 3.86 -8.01 2.54
CA LEU A 79 5.14 -8.71 2.41
C LEU A 79 5.97 -8.61 3.70
N ILE A 80 6.10 -7.42 4.27
CA ILE A 80 6.83 -7.23 5.53
C ILE A 80 6.15 -8.00 6.66
N THR A 81 4.81 -7.95 6.75
CA THR A 81 4.04 -8.64 7.79
C THR A 81 4.26 -10.16 7.72
N LYS A 82 4.21 -10.74 6.51
CA LYS A 82 4.53 -12.15 6.28
C LYS A 82 5.96 -12.50 6.70
N GLU A 83 6.95 -11.68 6.34
CA GLU A 83 8.34 -11.93 6.75
C GLU A 83 8.59 -11.79 8.25
N CYS A 84 7.73 -11.05 8.94
CA CYS A 84 7.78 -10.91 10.39
C CYS A 84 6.99 -12.00 11.13
N GLY A 85 6.22 -12.84 10.42
CA GLY A 85 5.45 -13.94 10.98
C GLY A 85 4.14 -13.52 11.65
N GLU A 86 3.57 -12.38 11.24
CA GLU A 86 2.28 -11.84 11.70
C GLU A 86 1.13 -12.17 10.73
#